data_AF-A0A9E4AQ26-F1
#
_entry.id   AF-A0A9E4AQ26-F1
#
_cell.length_a   1.000
_cell.length_b   1.000
_cell.length_c   1.000
_cell.angle_alpha   90.00
_cell.angle_beta   90.00
_cell.angle_gamma   90.00
#
_symmetry.space_group_name_H-M   'P 1'
#
loop_
_entity.id
_entity.type
_entity.pdbx_description
1 polymer ?
#
loop_
_entity_poly.entity_id
_entity_poly.type
_entity_poly.pdbx_seq_one_letter_code
_entity_poly.pdbx_strand_id
1 'polypeptide(L)'
;MTRTGAIVKGLALVGMRGLDLLQVNGDLVGSMASGRPRQRFDVALRHGSWKKLFNFARIELQLRFGRTKVWGYPFEWEVDTTNICQLKCPLCHTGLGTVNREKGVMHFDLYKKTVDEIKDYCIWLSLYSWGEPFLNKRIHEYVEYAHRANIATIMSTNLNKPLTPEMAESLVQSGLDSLIISLDGTTQEVYQVYRVGGRLDRVLENIRLLVDARRRLGSTTPFLEWQFIVMRQNEHQTEDAKRLAAELGVDDIVFKRVDFPHGEEDPKLAERWMPVYAEEFHTDHPFDKPYAEGGDRCWRLWRSGVVNWDGGYAPCCYLTDASDDFGSVKTHTIKEIWNNQHYTTARGLFKDGTAPGVRVGCLGCNVYLDSAAGQTRRQVAPLGIKPREDKARVNADG
;
A
#
# COMPACT_ATOMS: atom_id res chain seq x y z
N MET A 1 2.94 -14.79 41.08
CA MET A 1 2.92 -14.48 39.63
C MET A 1 3.09 -15.78 38.87
N THR A 2 2.03 -16.28 38.25
CA THR A 2 2.00 -17.60 37.60
C THR A 2 2.83 -17.62 36.32
N ARG A 3 3.54 -18.75 36.08
CA ARG A 3 4.41 -19.00 34.91
C ARG A 3 3.73 -18.72 33.56
N THR A 4 2.41 -18.74 33.51
CA THR A 4 1.59 -18.44 32.33
C THR A 4 1.68 -16.96 31.89
N GLY A 5 1.84 -16.02 32.83
CA GLY A 5 1.94 -14.58 32.52
C GLY A 5 3.28 -14.16 31.89
N ALA A 6 4.34 -14.93 32.12
CA ALA A 6 5.65 -14.70 31.51
C ALA A 6 5.74 -15.22 30.07
N ILE A 7 5.03 -16.31 29.75
CA ILE A 7 4.98 -16.89 28.41
C ILE A 7 4.15 -16.00 27.46
N VAL A 8 3.02 -15.44 27.94
CA VAL A 8 2.20 -14.50 27.16
C VAL A 8 2.95 -13.19 26.89
N LYS A 9 3.72 -12.67 27.86
CA LYS A 9 4.59 -11.50 27.64
C LYS A 9 5.78 -11.80 26.70
N GLY A 10 6.35 -13.02 26.78
CA GLY A 10 7.41 -13.45 25.86
C GLY A 10 6.95 -13.61 24.41
N LEU A 11 5.75 -14.17 24.19
CA LEU A 11 5.12 -14.24 22.87
C LEU A 11 4.69 -12.87 22.34
N ALA A 12 4.29 -11.94 23.20
CA ALA A 12 4.01 -10.56 22.82
C ALA A 12 5.29 -9.80 22.41
N LEU A 13 6.42 -10.00 23.09
CA LEU A 13 7.70 -9.35 22.77
C LEU A 13 8.39 -9.95 21.52
N VAL A 14 8.34 -11.27 21.32
CA VAL A 14 8.79 -11.91 20.07
C VAL A 14 7.84 -11.60 18.92
N GLY A 15 6.53 -11.53 19.21
CA GLY A 15 5.50 -11.07 18.30
C GLY A 15 5.68 -9.63 17.87
N MET A 16 6.11 -8.71 18.75
CA MET A 16 6.33 -7.29 18.43
C MET A 16 7.48 -7.07 17.45
N ARG A 17 8.62 -7.77 17.59
CA ARG A 17 9.69 -7.74 16.57
C ARG A 17 9.31 -8.50 15.28
N GLY A 18 8.40 -9.47 15.37
CA GLY A 18 7.82 -10.15 14.21
C GLY A 18 6.67 -9.38 13.55
N LEU A 19 6.05 -8.42 14.23
CA LEU A 19 4.96 -7.57 13.73
C LEU A 19 5.49 -6.42 12.89
N ASP A 20 6.76 -6.06 13.04
CA ASP A 20 7.48 -5.21 12.08
C ASP A 20 7.60 -5.90 10.69
N LEU A 21 7.50 -7.24 10.61
CA LEU A 21 7.44 -7.99 9.34
C LEU A 21 6.07 -7.95 8.65
N LEU A 22 5.02 -7.44 9.32
CA LEU A 22 3.68 -7.25 8.77
C LEU A 22 3.49 -5.81 8.27
N GLN A 23 4.56 -5.22 7.72
CA GLN A 23 4.52 -3.91 7.07
C GLN A 23 3.80 -3.99 5.73
N VAL A 24 2.48 -3.77 5.76
CA VAL A 24 1.67 -3.62 4.54
C VAL A 24 1.98 -2.31 3.79
N ASN A 25 2.67 -1.34 4.43
CA ASN A 25 3.19 -0.11 3.81
C ASN A 25 4.39 0.44 4.62
N GLY A 26 5.52 0.65 3.93
CA GLY A 26 6.84 0.98 4.50
C GLY A 26 6.94 2.38 5.14
N ASP A 27 8.10 2.62 5.78
CA ASP A 27 8.61 3.84 6.43
C ASP A 27 7.64 4.61 7.34
N LEU A 28 7.74 4.32 8.63
CA LEU A 28 6.97 4.97 9.70
C LEU A 28 7.94 5.69 10.63
N VAL A 29 7.69 6.96 10.88
CA VAL A 29 8.42 7.76 11.86
C VAL A 29 7.41 8.30 12.86
N GLY A 30 7.19 7.52 13.93
CA GLY A 30 6.30 7.90 15.01
C GLY A 30 4.80 7.68 14.73
N SER A 31 4.07 7.52 15.83
CA SER A 31 2.62 7.39 15.89
C SER A 31 2.18 8.01 17.22
N MET A 32 1.04 8.70 17.25
CA MET A 32 0.54 9.32 18.50
C MET A 32 0.21 8.27 19.57
N ALA A 33 -0.08 7.04 19.15
CA ALA A 33 -0.38 5.93 20.04
C ALA A 33 0.31 4.65 19.58
N SER A 34 0.99 3.94 20.47
CA SER A 34 1.52 2.57 20.25
C SER A 34 0.44 1.51 19.89
N GLY A 35 -0.79 1.92 19.56
CA GLY A 35 -1.95 1.12 19.23
C GLY A 35 -1.94 0.51 17.83
N ARG A 36 -1.16 1.03 16.86
CA ARG A 36 -1.11 0.45 15.50
C ARG A 36 -0.56 -1.00 15.46
N PRO A 37 0.55 -1.36 16.15
CA PRO A 37 0.97 -2.76 16.26
C PRO A 37 -0.08 -3.66 16.93
N ARG A 38 -0.79 -3.13 17.94
CA ARG A 38 -1.87 -3.84 18.63
C ARG A 38 -3.04 -4.09 17.68
N GLN A 39 -3.45 -3.07 16.91
CA GLN A 39 -4.50 -3.19 15.90
C GLN A 39 -4.14 -4.26 14.86
N ARG A 40 -2.90 -4.27 14.35
CA ARG A 40 -2.44 -5.29 13.40
C ARG A 40 -2.48 -6.69 14.00
N PHE A 41 -2.05 -6.83 15.25
CA PHE A 41 -2.11 -8.11 15.95
C PHE A 41 -3.55 -8.57 16.18
N ASP A 42 -4.44 -7.69 16.62
CA ASP A 42 -5.85 -7.99 16.86
C ASP A 42 -6.57 -8.39 15.57
N VAL A 43 -6.27 -7.72 14.46
CA VAL A 43 -6.79 -8.10 13.13
C VAL A 43 -6.25 -9.46 12.68
N ALA A 44 -4.95 -9.72 12.85
CA ALA A 44 -4.35 -11.01 12.52
C ALA A 44 -4.96 -12.16 13.35
N LEU A 45 -5.32 -11.91 14.62
CA LEU A 45 -6.04 -12.86 15.45
C LEU A 45 -7.49 -13.07 14.97
N ARG A 46 -8.22 -11.99 14.62
CA ARG A 46 -9.61 -12.08 14.15
C ARG A 46 -9.74 -12.81 12.81
N HIS A 47 -8.80 -12.57 11.89
CA HIS A 47 -8.84 -13.12 10.53
C HIS A 47 -7.86 -14.28 10.28
N GLY A 48 -7.21 -14.75 11.34
CA GLY A 48 -6.27 -15.87 11.30
C GLY A 48 -6.95 -17.21 11.03
N SER A 49 -6.25 -18.10 10.34
CA SER A 49 -6.65 -19.50 10.19
C SER A 49 -5.42 -20.38 10.08
N TRP A 50 -5.56 -21.68 10.36
CA TRP A 50 -4.45 -22.64 10.19
C TRP A 50 -3.92 -22.67 8.75
N LYS A 51 -4.79 -22.51 7.75
CA LYS A 51 -4.38 -22.42 6.34
C LYS A 51 -3.51 -21.18 6.09
N LYS A 52 -3.94 -20.01 6.58
CA LYS A 52 -3.20 -18.75 6.42
C LYS A 52 -1.86 -18.78 7.17
N LEU A 53 -1.83 -19.31 8.40
CA LEU A 53 -0.61 -19.46 9.18
C LEU A 53 0.40 -20.39 8.50
N PHE A 54 -0.05 -21.52 7.97
CA PHE A 54 0.82 -22.45 7.26
C PHE A 54 1.31 -21.86 5.93
N ASN A 55 0.45 -21.10 5.23
CA ASN A 55 0.84 -20.37 4.03
C ASN A 55 1.91 -19.30 4.32
N PHE A 56 1.71 -18.49 5.36
CA PHE A 56 2.66 -17.50 5.84
C PHE A 56 4.03 -18.12 6.13
N ALA A 57 4.07 -19.16 6.96
CA ALA A 57 5.33 -19.84 7.28
C ALA A 57 6.03 -20.41 6.03
N ARG A 58 5.26 -20.95 5.08
CA ARG A 58 5.78 -21.51 3.83
C ARG A 58 6.38 -20.43 2.94
N ILE A 59 5.68 -19.32 2.72
CA ILE A 59 6.15 -18.28 1.80
C ILE A 59 7.33 -17.52 2.38
N GLU A 60 7.36 -17.26 3.68
CA GLU A 60 8.51 -16.67 4.38
C GLU A 60 9.76 -17.55 4.27
N LEU A 61 9.60 -18.87 4.44
CA LEU A 61 10.70 -19.80 4.24
C LEU A 61 11.23 -19.78 2.80
N GLN A 62 10.32 -19.69 1.82
CA GLN A 62 10.69 -19.66 0.40
C GLN A 62 11.34 -18.33 -0.02
N LEU A 63 10.92 -17.22 0.57
CA LEU A 63 11.55 -15.90 0.45
C LEU A 63 12.96 -15.91 1.04
N ARG A 64 13.12 -16.45 2.26
CA ARG A 64 14.42 -16.59 2.93
C ARG A 64 15.42 -17.43 2.12
N PHE A 65 14.96 -18.43 1.37
CA PHE A 65 15.81 -19.22 0.47
C PHE A 65 15.85 -18.72 -0.97
N GLY A 66 15.22 -17.59 -1.29
CA GLY A 66 15.23 -17.01 -2.65
C GLY A 66 14.70 -17.98 -3.71
N ARG A 67 13.67 -18.76 -3.41
CA ARG A 67 13.08 -19.69 -4.40
C ARG A 67 12.33 -18.90 -5.47
N THR A 68 12.59 -19.21 -6.73
CA THR A 68 11.93 -18.56 -7.88
C THR A 68 10.56 -19.17 -8.20
N LYS A 69 10.43 -20.50 -8.04
CA LYS A 69 9.14 -21.19 -8.01
C LYS A 69 8.74 -21.49 -6.58
N VAL A 70 7.57 -21.01 -6.18
CA VAL A 70 7.09 -21.03 -4.79
C VAL A 70 5.77 -21.77 -4.69
N TRP A 71 5.47 -22.24 -3.48
CA TRP A 71 4.36 -23.15 -3.18
C TRP A 71 3.44 -22.53 -2.12
N GLY A 72 3.90 -21.48 -1.43
CA GLY A 72 3.05 -20.54 -0.74
C GLY A 72 2.53 -19.47 -1.69
N TYR A 73 1.49 -18.77 -1.27
CA TYR A 73 0.83 -17.68 -1.97
C TYR A 73 1.03 -16.37 -1.20
N PRO A 74 0.83 -15.20 -1.84
CA PRO A 74 0.82 -13.93 -1.13
C PRO A 74 -0.20 -13.94 -0.01
N PHE A 75 0.17 -13.36 1.13
CA PHE A 75 -0.75 -13.12 2.24
C PHE A 75 -1.16 -11.64 2.34
N GLU A 76 -0.52 -10.76 1.56
CA GLU A 76 -0.90 -9.37 1.38
C GLU A 76 -1.37 -9.15 -0.05
N TRP A 77 -2.46 -8.41 -0.22
CA TRP A 77 -3.04 -8.15 -1.52
C TRP A 77 -3.48 -6.71 -1.62
N GLU A 78 -3.29 -6.12 -2.78
CA GLU A 78 -3.92 -4.85 -3.14
C GLU A 78 -4.88 -5.13 -4.30
N VAL A 79 -6.12 -4.67 -4.17
CA VAL A 79 -7.07 -4.66 -5.28
C VAL A 79 -7.48 -3.22 -5.52
N ASP A 80 -7.06 -2.69 -6.66
CA ASP A 80 -7.41 -1.33 -7.05
C ASP A 80 -8.87 -1.30 -7.50
N THR A 81 -9.75 -0.83 -6.63
CA THR A 81 -11.18 -0.78 -6.91
C THR A 81 -11.54 0.27 -7.97
N THR A 82 -10.67 1.28 -8.14
CA THR A 82 -10.70 2.26 -9.22
C THR A 82 -9.38 3.02 -9.24
N ASN A 83 -8.87 3.35 -10.43
CA ASN A 83 -7.72 4.25 -10.58
C ASN A 83 -8.13 5.72 -10.77
N ILE A 84 -9.42 6.04 -10.60
CA ILE A 84 -9.94 7.40 -10.73
C ILE A 84 -9.70 8.13 -9.41
N CYS A 85 -9.16 9.34 -9.50
CA CYS A 85 -9.03 10.25 -8.37
C CYS A 85 -9.45 11.66 -8.79
N GLN A 86 -10.10 12.38 -7.88
CA GLN A 86 -10.54 13.76 -8.06
C GLN A 86 -9.45 14.79 -7.71
N LEU A 87 -8.36 14.36 -7.05
CA LEU A 87 -7.23 15.21 -6.69
C LEU A 87 -6.08 15.07 -7.69
N LYS A 88 -5.18 16.05 -7.71
CA LYS A 88 -4.00 16.10 -8.59
C LYS A 88 -2.70 16.21 -7.80
N CYS A 89 -2.47 15.28 -6.86
CA CYS A 89 -1.31 15.38 -5.97
C CYS A 89 0.02 15.30 -6.74
N PRO A 90 0.98 16.23 -6.52
CA PRO A 90 2.20 16.34 -7.34
C PRO A 90 3.19 15.19 -7.26
N LEU A 91 3.09 14.28 -6.29
CA LEU A 91 3.94 13.08 -6.18
C LEU A 91 3.16 11.77 -6.38
N CYS A 92 1.89 11.85 -6.78
CA CYS A 92 1.05 10.68 -7.04
C CYS A 92 1.00 10.37 -8.54
N HIS A 93 1.16 9.11 -8.94
CA HIS A 93 1.08 8.72 -10.35
C HIS A 93 -0.25 9.11 -11.02
N THR A 94 -1.38 8.98 -10.31
CA THR A 94 -2.69 9.44 -10.83
C THR A 94 -2.76 10.96 -10.95
N GLY A 95 -2.17 11.69 -10.01
CA GLY A 95 -2.14 13.15 -10.03
C GLY A 95 -1.26 13.71 -11.14
N LEU A 96 -0.13 13.05 -11.40
CA LEU A 96 0.80 13.36 -12.49
C LEU A 96 0.32 12.87 -13.86
N GLY A 97 -0.70 12.02 -13.91
CA GLY A 97 -1.18 11.43 -15.17
C GLY A 97 -0.20 10.42 -15.78
N THR A 98 0.68 9.82 -14.99
CA THR A 98 1.71 8.88 -15.45
C THR A 98 1.24 7.42 -15.42
N VAL A 99 -0.02 7.16 -15.05
CA VAL A 99 -0.62 5.82 -15.08
C VAL A 99 -1.04 5.51 -16.51
N ASN A 100 -0.28 4.70 -17.24
CA ASN A 100 -0.68 4.26 -18.59
C ASN A 100 -1.62 3.05 -18.51
N ARG A 101 -2.83 3.32 -18.01
CA ARG A 101 -3.97 2.40 -17.96
C ARG A 101 -5.23 3.23 -18.15
N GLU A 102 -6.23 2.67 -18.83
CA GLU A 102 -7.52 3.34 -18.95
C GLU A 102 -8.11 3.65 -17.57
N LYS A 103 -8.97 4.67 -17.49
CA LYS A 103 -9.66 5.01 -16.24
C LYS A 103 -10.90 4.16 -16.08
N GLY A 104 -11.08 3.56 -14.91
CA GLY A 104 -12.25 2.74 -14.67
C GLY A 104 -12.47 2.34 -13.22
N VAL A 105 -13.56 1.61 -13.01
CA VAL A 105 -13.96 1.03 -11.74
C VAL A 105 -14.03 -0.48 -11.94
N MET A 106 -13.48 -1.24 -11.00
CA MET A 106 -13.53 -2.70 -11.06
C MET A 106 -14.99 -3.17 -11.10
N HIS A 107 -15.26 -4.22 -11.87
CA HIS A 107 -16.56 -4.88 -11.82
C HIS A 107 -16.64 -5.80 -10.60
N PHE A 108 -17.76 -5.78 -9.89
CA PHE A 108 -17.90 -6.52 -8.62
C PHE A 108 -17.73 -8.04 -8.79
N ASP A 109 -18.18 -8.61 -9.91
CA ASP A 109 -17.98 -10.05 -10.17
C ASP A 109 -16.51 -10.43 -10.36
N LEU A 110 -15.70 -9.54 -10.96
CA LEU A 110 -14.26 -9.76 -11.09
C LEU A 110 -13.58 -9.70 -9.73
N TYR A 111 -14.01 -8.77 -8.88
CA TYR A 111 -13.57 -8.68 -7.50
C TYR A 111 -13.92 -9.95 -6.69
N LYS A 112 -15.17 -10.43 -6.76
CA LYS A 112 -15.58 -11.66 -6.09
C LYS A 112 -14.74 -12.86 -6.52
N LYS A 113 -14.55 -13.04 -7.83
CA LYS A 113 -13.66 -14.08 -8.38
C LYS A 113 -12.26 -13.99 -7.78
N THR A 114 -11.70 -12.79 -7.73
CA THR A 114 -10.36 -12.53 -7.17
C THR A 114 -10.30 -12.89 -5.69
N VAL A 115 -11.27 -12.44 -4.89
CA VAL A 115 -11.35 -12.73 -3.45
C VAL A 115 -11.51 -14.23 -3.19
N ASP A 116 -12.35 -14.92 -3.97
CA ASP A 116 -12.55 -16.37 -3.86
C ASP A 116 -11.27 -17.17 -4.11
N GLU A 117 -10.40 -16.72 -5.01
CA GLU A 117 -9.12 -17.35 -5.29
C GLU A 117 -8.06 -17.13 -4.19
N ILE A 118 -8.15 -16.05 -3.40
CA ILE A 118 -7.13 -15.68 -2.40
C ILE A 118 -7.53 -15.93 -0.94
N LYS A 119 -8.83 -16.09 -0.63
CA LYS A 119 -9.36 -16.10 0.75
C LYS A 119 -8.70 -17.07 1.73
N ASP A 120 -8.20 -18.21 1.24
CA ASP A 120 -7.53 -19.21 2.07
C ASP A 120 -6.10 -18.82 2.49
N TYR A 121 -5.53 -17.79 1.87
CA TYR A 121 -4.13 -17.37 2.02
C TYR A 121 -3.97 -15.90 2.40
N CYS A 122 -4.90 -15.05 1.92
CA CYS A 122 -4.91 -13.61 2.15
C CYS A 122 -5.26 -13.29 3.61
N ILE A 123 -4.34 -12.60 4.28
CA ILE A 123 -4.58 -12.02 5.61
C ILE A 123 -5.05 -10.59 5.42
N TRP A 124 -4.33 -9.80 4.60
CA TRP A 124 -4.52 -8.37 4.42
C TRP A 124 -4.90 -8.04 2.98
N LEU A 125 -6.04 -7.38 2.81
CA LEU A 125 -6.52 -6.87 1.53
C LEU A 125 -6.69 -5.36 1.57
N SER A 126 -5.80 -4.65 0.89
CA SER A 126 -5.91 -3.23 0.63
C SER A 126 -6.86 -2.99 -0.55
N LEU A 127 -7.91 -2.19 -0.36
CA LEU A 127 -8.91 -1.85 -1.38
C LEU A 127 -8.63 -0.51 -2.07
N TYR A 128 -7.36 -0.21 -2.23
CA TYR A 128 -6.84 1.00 -2.85
C TYR A 128 -5.50 0.69 -3.52
N SER A 129 -5.19 1.46 -4.56
CA SER A 129 -3.83 1.62 -5.03
C SER A 129 -3.60 3.10 -5.34
N TRP A 130 -3.88 3.55 -6.57
CA TRP A 130 -3.62 4.93 -7.00
C TRP A 130 -4.87 5.79 -7.22
N GLY A 131 -6.09 5.24 -7.08
CA GLY A 131 -7.33 6.02 -7.13
C GLY A 131 -7.92 6.38 -5.77
N GLU A 132 -9.14 6.91 -5.80
CA GLU A 132 -9.94 7.23 -4.61
C GLU A 132 -11.06 6.19 -4.43
N PRO A 133 -10.98 5.29 -3.43
CA PRO A 133 -11.94 4.21 -3.25
C PRO A 133 -13.39 4.67 -3.13
N PHE A 134 -13.66 5.84 -2.53
CA PHE A 134 -15.03 6.34 -2.44
C PHE A 134 -15.64 6.72 -3.78
N LEU A 135 -14.86 6.88 -4.86
CA LEU A 135 -15.41 7.06 -6.20
C LEU A 135 -16.03 5.78 -6.76
N ASN A 136 -15.69 4.60 -6.22
CA ASN A 136 -16.48 3.39 -6.40
C ASN A 136 -17.73 3.46 -5.50
N LYS A 137 -18.91 3.66 -6.12
CA LYS A 137 -20.20 3.79 -5.40
C LYS A 137 -20.57 2.57 -4.55
N ARG A 138 -19.98 1.40 -4.85
CA ARG A 138 -20.26 0.11 -4.19
C ARG A 138 -19.16 -0.30 -3.22
N ILE A 139 -18.22 0.57 -2.87
CA ILE A 139 -17.03 0.20 -2.08
C ILE A 139 -17.35 -0.53 -0.77
N HIS A 140 -18.46 -0.20 -0.09
CA HIS A 140 -18.91 -0.91 1.11
C HIS A 140 -19.26 -2.39 0.83
N GLU A 141 -19.80 -2.72 -0.34
CA GLU A 141 -20.07 -4.11 -0.75
C GLU A 141 -18.79 -4.89 -1.02
N TYR A 142 -17.74 -4.22 -1.49
CA TYR A 142 -16.42 -4.83 -1.70
C TYR A 142 -15.79 -5.19 -0.36
N VAL A 143 -15.85 -4.28 0.61
CA VAL A 143 -15.42 -4.52 1.98
C VAL A 143 -16.21 -5.69 2.58
N GLU A 144 -17.54 -5.62 2.53
CA GLU A 144 -18.41 -6.64 3.12
C GLU A 144 -18.13 -8.04 2.55
N TYR A 145 -17.92 -8.15 1.24
CA TYR A 145 -17.63 -9.43 0.62
C TYR A 145 -16.30 -10.03 1.10
N ALA A 146 -15.25 -9.22 1.23
CA ALA A 146 -13.97 -9.67 1.79
C ALA A 146 -14.07 -10.01 3.28
N HIS A 147 -14.82 -9.22 4.05
CA HIS A 147 -15.08 -9.49 5.46
C HIS A 147 -15.77 -10.86 5.64
N ARG A 148 -16.81 -11.15 4.84
CA ARG A 148 -17.49 -12.46 4.82
C ARG A 148 -16.57 -13.61 4.38
N ALA A 149 -15.56 -13.33 3.56
CA ALA A 149 -14.51 -14.28 3.19
C ALA A 149 -13.43 -14.45 4.28
N ASN A 150 -13.63 -13.87 5.46
CA ASN A 150 -12.69 -13.84 6.58
C ASN A 150 -11.34 -13.18 6.20
N ILE A 151 -11.34 -12.11 5.41
CA ILE A 151 -10.14 -11.35 5.04
C ILE A 151 -10.17 -9.99 5.72
N ALA A 152 -9.05 -9.57 6.30
CA ALA A 152 -8.94 -8.24 6.87
C ALA A 152 -8.83 -7.18 5.78
N THR A 153 -9.57 -6.09 5.92
CA THR A 153 -9.63 -5.05 4.89
C THR A 153 -9.06 -3.71 5.35
N ILE A 154 -8.22 -3.12 4.50
CA ILE A 154 -7.66 -1.78 4.72
C ILE A 154 -8.06 -0.91 3.53
N MET A 155 -8.52 0.30 3.80
CA MET A 155 -8.80 1.29 2.76
C MET A 155 -7.99 2.56 3.05
N SER A 156 -7.42 3.18 2.01
CA SER A 156 -6.78 4.50 2.10
C SER A 156 -7.51 5.47 1.19
N THR A 157 -7.82 6.65 1.71
CA THR A 157 -8.69 7.62 1.05
C THR A 157 -8.20 9.04 1.30
N ASN A 158 -8.33 9.91 0.30
CA ASN A 158 -8.22 11.35 0.51
C ASN A 158 -9.47 11.95 1.15
N LEU A 159 -10.58 11.21 1.18
CA LEU A 159 -11.85 11.56 1.82
C LEU A 159 -12.47 12.88 1.35
N ASN A 160 -12.17 13.34 0.13
CA ASN A 160 -12.71 14.59 -0.42
C ASN A 160 -14.05 14.41 -1.15
N LYS A 161 -14.49 13.16 -1.38
CA LYS A 161 -15.86 12.91 -1.85
C LYS A 161 -16.81 13.14 -0.68
N PRO A 162 -17.82 14.03 -0.78
CA PRO A 162 -18.81 14.21 0.28
C PRO A 162 -19.48 12.89 0.61
N LEU A 163 -19.47 12.52 1.89
CA LEU A 163 -20.18 11.36 2.39
C LEU A 163 -21.56 11.76 2.87
N THR A 164 -22.52 10.84 2.73
CA THR A 164 -23.80 10.95 3.42
C THR A 164 -23.73 10.16 4.73
N PRO A 165 -24.59 10.45 5.72
CA PRO A 165 -24.70 9.65 6.94
C PRO A 165 -24.90 8.16 6.67
N GLU A 166 -25.69 7.82 5.64
CA GLU A 166 -25.99 6.43 5.23
C GLU A 166 -24.76 5.73 4.65
N MET A 167 -23.93 6.45 3.88
CA MET A 167 -22.68 5.91 3.36
C MET A 167 -21.66 5.67 4.48
N ALA A 168 -21.58 6.59 5.45
CA ALA A 168 -20.72 6.40 6.62
C ALA A 168 -21.17 5.19 7.46
N GLU A 169 -22.47 5.05 7.70
CA GLU A 169 -23.05 3.88 8.38
C GLU A 169 -22.80 2.58 7.63
N SER A 170 -23.03 2.57 6.31
CA SER A 170 -22.81 1.41 5.46
C SER A 170 -21.34 0.97 5.46
N LEU A 171 -20.40 1.91 5.49
CA LEU A 171 -18.98 1.60 5.60
C LEU A 171 -18.64 0.98 6.97
N VAL A 172 -19.17 1.51 8.07
CA VAL A 172 -18.97 0.93 9.40
C VAL A 172 -19.56 -0.49 9.48
N GLN A 173 -20.78 -0.69 8.96
CA GLN A 173 -21.47 -1.98 8.97
C GLN A 173 -20.83 -3.02 8.03
N SER A 174 -20.11 -2.58 6.99
CA SER A 174 -19.46 -3.49 6.04
C SER A 174 -18.35 -4.36 6.67
N GLY A 175 -17.91 -4.05 7.89
CA GLY A 175 -16.85 -4.78 8.56
C GLY A 175 -15.44 -4.36 8.14
N LEU A 176 -15.29 -3.12 7.65
CA LEU A 176 -13.97 -2.53 7.36
C LEU A 176 -13.10 -2.56 8.62
N ASP A 177 -11.89 -3.10 8.53
CA ASP A 177 -11.00 -3.16 9.70
C ASP A 177 -10.22 -1.87 9.93
N SER A 178 -9.78 -1.22 8.85
CA SER A 178 -8.99 0.01 8.94
C SER A 178 -9.28 0.96 7.80
N LEU A 179 -9.42 2.24 8.15
CA LEU A 179 -9.52 3.35 7.22
C LEU A 179 -8.38 4.33 7.46
N ILE A 180 -7.49 4.40 6.49
CA ILE A 180 -6.42 5.39 6.41
C ILE A 180 -6.98 6.65 5.75
N ILE A 181 -6.89 7.77 6.45
CA ILE A 181 -7.29 9.09 5.97
C ILE A 181 -6.03 9.87 5.63
N SER A 182 -5.89 10.20 4.35
CA SER A 182 -4.71 10.81 3.74
C SER A 182 -4.89 12.33 3.73
N LEU A 183 -4.35 13.03 4.74
CA LEU A 183 -4.62 14.45 5.01
C LEU A 183 -3.32 15.17 5.42
N ASP A 184 -2.81 16.07 4.59
CA ASP A 184 -1.43 16.60 4.73
C ASP A 184 -1.38 18.09 5.06
N GLY A 185 -2.28 18.58 5.91
CA GLY A 185 -2.28 19.95 6.40
C GLY A 185 -3.44 20.23 7.34
N THR A 186 -3.29 21.23 8.21
CA THR A 186 -4.32 21.68 9.17
C THR A 186 -4.98 23.00 8.78
N THR A 187 -4.47 23.65 7.74
CA THR A 187 -5.07 24.83 7.12
C THR A 187 -5.28 24.59 5.62
N GLN A 188 -6.29 25.22 5.02
CA GLN A 188 -6.61 25.01 3.61
C GLN A 188 -5.45 25.45 2.70
N GLU A 189 -4.77 26.54 3.08
CA GLU A 189 -3.66 27.12 2.33
C GLU A 189 -2.48 26.16 2.21
N VAL A 190 -2.13 25.45 3.29
CA VAL A 190 -1.05 24.45 3.31
C VAL A 190 -1.51 23.15 2.66
N TYR A 191 -2.70 22.67 3.04
CA TYR A 191 -3.26 21.41 2.56
C TYR A 191 -3.34 21.34 1.03
N GLN A 192 -3.81 22.41 0.39
CA GLN A 192 -4.02 22.43 -1.06
C GLN A 192 -2.74 22.47 -1.89
N VAL A 193 -1.58 22.77 -1.29
CA VAL A 193 -0.29 22.77 -2.01
C VAL A 193 0.04 21.37 -2.51
N TYR A 194 -0.16 20.37 -1.66
CA TYR A 194 0.04 18.97 -2.02
C TYR A 194 -1.26 18.31 -2.50
N ARG A 195 -2.37 18.50 -1.80
CA ARG A 195 -3.67 17.89 -2.13
C ARG A 195 -4.45 18.78 -3.10
N VAL A 196 -3.87 19.00 -4.29
CA VAL A 196 -4.41 19.92 -5.30
C VAL A 196 -5.85 19.54 -5.69
N GLY A 197 -6.76 20.52 -5.60
CA GLY A 197 -8.20 20.35 -5.80
C GLY A 197 -8.96 19.89 -4.54
N GLY A 198 -8.25 19.67 -3.44
CA GLY A 198 -8.81 19.24 -2.17
C GLY A 198 -9.41 20.37 -1.35
N ARG A 199 -10.35 20.00 -0.50
CA ARG A 199 -11.03 20.86 0.46
C ARG A 199 -10.94 20.29 1.86
N LEU A 200 -10.16 20.94 2.71
CA LEU A 200 -9.89 20.51 4.08
C LEU A 200 -11.19 20.41 4.88
N ASP A 201 -12.07 21.40 4.77
CA ASP A 201 -13.35 21.43 5.47
C ASP A 201 -14.21 20.18 5.20
N ARG A 202 -14.27 19.74 3.92
CA ARG A 202 -14.98 18.52 3.52
C ARG A 202 -14.38 17.26 4.14
N VAL A 203 -13.05 17.17 4.16
CA VAL A 203 -12.36 16.04 4.79
C VAL A 203 -12.70 15.98 6.27
N LEU A 204 -12.61 17.10 6.98
CA LEU A 204 -12.91 17.19 8.41
C LEU A 204 -14.39 16.86 8.72
N GLU A 205 -15.32 17.31 7.89
CA GLU A 205 -16.75 16.95 7.99
C GLU A 205 -16.96 15.43 7.81
N ASN A 206 -16.36 14.84 6.79
CA ASN A 206 -16.46 13.41 6.53
C ASN A 206 -15.84 12.55 7.66
N ILE A 207 -14.75 13.00 8.27
CA ILE A 207 -14.17 12.33 9.45
C ILE A 207 -15.18 12.31 10.59
N ARG A 208 -15.83 13.45 10.88
CA ARG A 208 -16.85 13.53 11.93
C ARG A 208 -18.03 12.60 11.66
N LEU A 209 -18.50 12.52 10.41
CA LEU A 209 -19.56 11.58 10.01
C LEU A 209 -19.18 10.13 10.30
N LEU A 210 -17.94 9.73 10.00
CA LEU A 210 -17.46 8.37 10.24
C LEU A 210 -17.32 8.06 11.74
N VAL A 211 -16.78 9.00 12.52
CA VAL A 211 -16.64 8.88 13.98
C VAL A 211 -18.02 8.78 14.63
N ASP A 212 -18.97 9.62 14.22
CA ASP A 212 -20.34 9.61 14.74
C ASP A 212 -21.08 8.33 14.36
N ALA A 213 -20.95 7.85 13.12
CA ALA A 213 -21.53 6.58 12.69
C ALA A 213 -20.97 5.40 13.51
N ARG A 214 -19.65 5.34 13.69
CA ARG A 214 -18.98 4.33 14.52
C ARG A 214 -19.49 4.35 15.96
N ARG A 215 -19.60 5.55 16.56
CA ARG A 215 -20.11 5.73 17.93
C ARG A 215 -21.57 5.28 18.05
N ARG A 216 -22.44 5.69 17.13
CA ARG A 216 -23.87 5.35 17.15
C ARG A 216 -24.10 3.84 17.03
N LEU A 217 -23.30 3.16 16.22
CA LEU A 217 -23.36 1.71 16.02
C LEU A 217 -22.67 0.91 17.13
N GLY A 218 -22.00 1.56 18.08
CA GLY A 218 -21.20 0.89 19.11
C GLY A 218 -20.03 0.07 18.54
N SER A 219 -19.57 0.43 17.33
CA SER A 219 -18.52 -0.32 16.64
C SER A 219 -17.14 0.13 17.11
N THR A 220 -16.19 -0.81 17.15
CA THR A 220 -14.75 -0.52 17.36
C THR A 220 -13.99 -0.43 16.04
N THR A 221 -14.63 -0.77 14.92
CA THR A 221 -14.07 -0.70 13.57
C THR A 221 -14.92 0.20 12.66
N PRO A 222 -14.34 0.78 11.60
CA PRO A 222 -12.92 0.74 11.25
C PRO A 222 -12.04 1.48 12.26
N PHE A 223 -10.79 1.03 12.38
CA PHE A 223 -9.73 1.81 13.00
C PHE A 223 -9.40 2.98 12.06
N LEU A 224 -9.67 4.20 12.50
CA LEU A 224 -9.48 5.45 11.79
C LEU A 224 -8.06 5.95 12.02
N GLU A 225 -7.19 5.79 11.02
CA GLU A 225 -5.79 6.22 11.06
C GLU A 225 -5.62 7.45 10.16
N TRP A 226 -5.26 8.59 10.72
CA TRP A 226 -4.85 9.74 9.91
C TRP A 226 -3.37 9.59 9.53
N GLN A 227 -3.07 9.47 8.24
CA GLN A 227 -1.70 9.59 7.73
C GLN A 227 -1.40 11.00 7.23
N PHE A 228 -0.28 11.55 7.71
CA PHE A 228 0.22 12.88 7.39
C PHE A 228 1.64 12.76 6.84
N ILE A 229 1.84 13.07 5.56
CA ILE A 229 3.17 13.12 4.93
C ILE A 229 3.83 14.43 5.36
N VAL A 230 4.96 14.31 6.06
CA VAL A 230 5.74 15.46 6.52
C VAL A 230 6.58 15.96 5.36
N MET A 231 6.27 17.16 4.90
CA MET A 231 6.88 17.85 3.77
C MET A 231 7.35 19.24 4.21
N ARG A 232 8.23 19.85 3.42
CA ARG A 232 8.68 21.25 3.61
C ARG A 232 7.52 22.22 3.88
N GLN A 233 6.41 22.03 3.19
CA GLN A 233 5.26 22.94 3.24
C GLN A 233 4.45 22.83 4.52
N ASN A 234 4.51 21.70 5.24
CA ASN A 234 3.59 21.39 6.33
C ASN A 234 4.27 20.89 7.61
N GLU A 235 5.61 20.74 7.63
CA GLU A 235 6.34 20.22 8.79
C GLU A 235 6.09 21.01 10.08
N HIS A 236 5.84 22.32 9.95
CA HIS A 236 5.50 23.21 11.05
C HIS A 236 4.10 22.96 11.65
N GLN A 237 3.24 22.18 10.98
CA GLN A 237 1.86 21.87 11.41
C GLN A 237 1.74 20.52 12.13
N THR A 238 2.83 19.80 12.38
CA THR A 238 2.80 18.45 12.99
C THR A 238 2.14 18.44 14.38
N GLU A 239 2.46 19.40 15.25
CA GLU A 239 1.81 19.52 16.58
C GLU A 239 0.34 19.93 16.48
N ASP A 240 -0.02 20.77 15.50
CA ASP A 240 -1.40 21.15 15.25
C ASP A 240 -2.21 19.96 14.74
N ALA A 241 -1.61 19.12 13.89
CA ALA A 241 -2.22 17.91 13.38
C ALA A 241 -2.50 16.91 14.52
N LYS A 242 -1.59 16.78 15.50
CA LYS A 242 -1.81 15.97 16.70
C LYS A 242 -3.01 16.45 17.51
N ARG A 243 -3.13 17.76 17.75
CA ARG A 243 -4.28 18.34 18.48
C ARG A 243 -5.57 18.12 17.72
N LEU A 244 -5.58 18.42 16.42
CA LEU A 244 -6.76 18.24 15.58
C LEU A 244 -7.18 16.77 15.48
N ALA A 245 -6.24 15.82 15.43
CA ALA A 245 -6.55 14.40 15.44
C ALA A 245 -7.29 13.98 16.72
N ALA A 246 -6.83 14.46 17.89
CA ALA A 246 -7.51 14.22 19.16
C ALA A 246 -8.92 14.83 19.20
N GLU A 247 -9.08 16.05 18.67
CA GLU A 247 -10.39 16.73 18.58
C GLU A 247 -11.38 16.00 17.65
N LEU A 248 -10.89 15.46 16.54
CA LEU A 248 -11.71 14.72 15.59
C LEU A 248 -12.14 13.34 16.11
N GLY A 249 -11.41 12.78 17.08
CA GLY A 249 -11.68 11.44 17.62
C GLY A 249 -11.23 10.30 16.68
N VAL A 250 -10.20 10.53 15.86
CA VAL A 250 -9.50 9.44 15.15
C VAL A 250 -8.68 8.61 16.14
N ASP A 251 -8.38 7.36 15.82
CA ASP A 251 -7.71 6.46 16.75
C ASP A 251 -6.19 6.66 16.80
N ASP A 252 -5.61 7.11 15.69
CA ASP A 252 -4.18 7.40 15.60
C ASP A 252 -3.88 8.42 14.50
N ILE A 253 -2.77 9.16 14.66
CA ILE A 253 -2.12 9.90 13.57
C ILE A 253 -0.72 9.33 13.38
N VAL A 254 -0.36 9.12 12.13
CA VAL A 254 0.92 8.58 11.71
C VAL A 254 1.59 9.59 10.79
N PHE A 255 2.81 9.97 11.15
CA PHE A 255 3.63 10.81 10.31
C PHE A 255 4.47 9.94 9.36
N LYS A 256 4.40 10.30 8.07
CA LYS A 256 5.02 9.56 6.97
C LYS A 256 6.13 10.39 6.36
N ARG A 257 7.19 9.72 5.93
CA ARG A 257 8.22 10.31 5.08
C ARG A 257 7.65 10.59 3.69
N VAL A 258 8.27 11.52 2.98
CA VAL A 258 7.97 11.75 1.56
C VAL A 258 8.39 10.53 0.75
N ASP A 259 7.50 10.05 -0.10
CA ASP A 259 7.80 9.00 -1.08
C ASP A 259 7.64 9.57 -2.49
N PHE A 260 8.65 9.38 -3.33
CA PHE A 260 8.68 9.91 -4.68
C PHE A 260 8.19 8.89 -5.71
N PRO A 261 7.66 9.33 -6.87
CA PRO A 261 7.28 8.43 -7.96
C PRO A 261 8.39 7.44 -8.34
N HIS A 262 7.99 6.25 -8.80
CA HIS A 262 8.95 5.25 -9.24
C HIS A 262 9.79 5.72 -10.44
N GLY A 263 11.11 5.54 -10.37
CA GLY A 263 12.05 5.97 -11.41
C GLY A 263 12.35 7.48 -11.41
N GLU A 264 11.91 8.19 -10.38
CA GLU A 264 12.29 9.59 -10.18
C GLU A 264 13.69 9.70 -9.56
N GLU A 265 14.47 10.66 -10.04
CA GLU A 265 15.84 10.92 -9.58
C GLU A 265 16.15 12.43 -9.52
N ASP A 266 15.21 13.32 -9.86
CA ASP A 266 15.44 14.77 -9.91
C ASP A 266 15.66 15.37 -8.50
N PRO A 267 16.89 15.84 -8.17
CA PRO A 267 17.19 16.40 -6.87
C PRO A 267 16.38 17.67 -6.57
N LYS A 268 15.94 18.42 -7.60
CA LYS A 268 15.12 19.63 -7.40
C LYS A 268 13.72 19.29 -6.90
N LEU A 269 13.18 18.17 -7.38
CA LEU A 269 11.90 17.68 -6.88
C LEU A 269 12.04 17.22 -5.42
N ALA A 270 13.12 16.52 -5.09
CA ALA A 270 13.43 16.15 -3.71
C ALA A 270 13.55 17.40 -2.81
N GLU A 271 14.35 18.38 -3.21
CA GLU A 271 14.50 19.64 -2.49
C GLU A 271 13.14 20.34 -2.28
N ARG A 272 12.27 20.36 -3.29
CA ARG A 272 10.96 21.02 -3.18
C ARG A 272 10.06 20.43 -2.08
N TRP A 273 10.11 19.12 -1.86
CA TRP A 273 9.13 18.42 -1.03
C TRP A 273 9.68 17.92 0.31
N MET A 274 10.97 17.59 0.38
CA MET A 274 11.60 17.08 1.59
C MET A 274 11.57 18.13 2.73
N PRO A 275 11.22 17.73 3.97
CA PRO A 275 11.20 18.64 5.10
C PRO A 275 12.59 19.25 5.35
N VAL A 276 12.64 20.47 5.91
CA VAL A 276 13.90 21.19 6.14
C VAL A 276 14.36 21.04 7.59
N TYR A 277 13.43 21.06 8.53
CA TYR A 277 13.72 21.10 9.96
C TYR A 277 13.41 19.79 10.68
N ALA A 278 12.58 18.93 10.08
CA ALA A 278 12.18 17.65 10.65
C ALA A 278 13.07 16.49 10.14
N GLU A 279 14.33 16.48 10.60
CA GLU A 279 15.39 15.53 10.17
C GLU A 279 15.00 14.05 10.37
N GLU A 280 14.17 13.74 11.36
CA GLU A 280 13.71 12.36 11.61
C GLU A 280 12.91 11.76 10.45
N PHE A 281 12.35 12.63 9.59
CA PHE A 281 11.61 12.25 8.38
C PHE A 281 12.48 12.18 7.12
N HIS A 282 13.79 12.41 7.24
CA HIS A 282 14.73 12.20 6.13
C HIS A 282 15.02 10.71 5.93
N THR A 283 15.33 10.36 4.69
CA THR A 283 15.92 9.07 4.32
C THR A 283 17.38 9.29 3.91
N ASP A 284 18.20 8.24 3.98
CA ASP A 284 19.60 8.31 3.53
C ASP A 284 19.69 8.71 2.05
N HIS A 285 18.79 8.15 1.21
CA HIS A 285 18.52 8.67 -0.12
C HIS A 285 17.00 8.90 -0.34
N PRO A 286 16.61 10.05 -0.91
CA PRO A 286 15.19 10.43 -1.06
C PRO A 286 14.39 9.49 -1.96
N PHE A 287 15.05 8.74 -2.85
CA PHE A 287 14.41 7.87 -3.84
C PHE A 287 14.42 6.38 -3.45
N ASP A 288 14.92 6.07 -2.24
CA ASP A 288 14.98 4.71 -1.74
C ASP A 288 13.58 4.15 -1.53
N LYS A 289 13.44 2.83 -1.77
CA LYS A 289 12.19 2.11 -1.58
C LYS A 289 12.32 1.12 -0.43
N PRO A 290 11.36 1.08 0.51
CA PRO A 290 11.45 0.27 1.72
C PRO A 290 11.14 -1.22 1.49
N TYR A 291 11.38 -1.73 0.28
CA TYR A 291 11.02 -3.10 -0.10
C TYR A 291 12.19 -4.08 -0.12
N ALA A 292 13.40 -3.58 0.15
CA ALA A 292 14.60 -4.39 0.24
C ALA A 292 14.61 -5.20 1.55
N GLU A 293 14.71 -6.52 1.44
CA GLU A 293 14.96 -7.40 2.56
C GLU A 293 16.46 -7.64 2.67
N GLY A 294 17.10 -6.99 3.65
CA GLY A 294 18.55 -7.08 3.87
C GLY A 294 19.41 -6.58 2.70
N GLY A 295 18.83 -5.79 1.77
CA GLY A 295 19.52 -5.29 0.58
C GLY A 295 19.57 -6.26 -0.61
N ASP A 296 19.14 -7.51 -0.43
CA ASP A 296 19.40 -8.57 -1.42
C ASP A 296 18.16 -9.03 -2.19
N ARG A 297 16.94 -8.72 -1.72
CA ARG A 297 15.69 -9.20 -2.34
C ARG A 297 14.56 -8.20 -2.19
N CYS A 298 13.63 -8.19 -3.14
CA CYS A 298 12.36 -7.47 -3.00
C CYS A 298 11.29 -8.39 -2.37
N TRP A 299 10.84 -8.11 -1.15
CA TRP A 299 9.86 -8.95 -0.46
C TRP A 299 8.48 -8.98 -1.15
N ARG A 300 8.12 -7.93 -1.91
CA ARG A 300 6.85 -7.83 -2.64
C ARG A 300 6.64 -9.02 -3.60
N LEU A 301 7.71 -9.55 -4.18
CA LEU A 301 7.67 -10.69 -5.11
C LEU A 301 7.27 -12.04 -4.46
N TRP A 302 7.23 -12.09 -3.12
CA TRP A 302 6.82 -13.27 -2.35
C TRP A 302 5.59 -13.00 -1.47
N ARG A 303 5.53 -11.84 -0.81
CA ARG A 303 4.47 -11.54 0.19
C ARG A 303 3.21 -10.94 -0.42
N SER A 304 3.31 -10.24 -1.55
CA SER A 304 2.24 -9.39 -2.08
C SER A 304 1.83 -9.67 -3.52
N GLY A 305 0.59 -9.30 -3.87
CA GLY A 305 0.12 -9.21 -5.25
C GLY A 305 -0.85 -8.04 -5.45
N VAL A 306 -0.86 -7.45 -6.65
CA VAL A 306 -1.74 -6.32 -7.00
C VAL A 306 -2.65 -6.74 -8.15
N VAL A 307 -3.96 -6.51 -7.99
CA VAL A 307 -4.94 -6.66 -9.06
C VAL A 307 -5.54 -5.29 -9.36
N ASN A 308 -5.26 -4.77 -10.55
CA ASN A 308 -5.75 -3.49 -11.03
C ASN A 308 -7.24 -3.58 -11.41
N TRP A 309 -7.92 -2.43 -11.51
CA TRP A 309 -9.37 -2.35 -11.71
C TRP A 309 -9.87 -3.11 -12.95
N ASP A 310 -9.06 -3.18 -14.00
CA ASP A 310 -9.35 -3.86 -15.26
C ASP A 310 -9.00 -5.35 -15.25
N GLY A 311 -8.52 -5.88 -14.12
CA GLY A 311 -8.07 -7.26 -13.94
C GLY A 311 -6.63 -7.52 -14.33
N GLY A 312 -5.83 -6.50 -14.63
CA GLY A 312 -4.38 -6.63 -14.79
C GLY A 312 -3.72 -7.01 -13.47
N TYR A 313 -2.81 -7.99 -13.49
CA TYR A 313 -2.13 -8.47 -12.31
C TYR A 313 -0.69 -7.94 -12.31
N ALA A 314 -0.30 -7.15 -11.31
CA ALA A 314 1.07 -6.67 -11.13
C ALA A 314 1.69 -7.24 -9.83
N PRO A 315 3.02 -7.41 -9.76
CA PRO A 315 3.70 -7.85 -8.53
C PRO A 315 3.83 -6.75 -7.47
N CYS A 316 3.62 -5.48 -7.83
CA CYS A 316 3.82 -4.32 -6.97
C CYS A 316 3.00 -3.14 -7.49
N CYS A 317 2.54 -2.27 -6.60
CA CYS A 317 1.76 -1.08 -6.95
C CYS A 317 2.54 -0.03 -7.73
N TYR A 318 3.87 0.03 -7.64
CA TYR A 318 4.67 0.95 -8.46
C TYR A 318 4.75 0.56 -9.94
N LEU A 319 4.32 -0.65 -10.31
CA LEU A 319 4.16 -1.03 -11.72
C LEU A 319 2.74 -0.68 -12.17
N THR A 320 2.53 0.61 -12.48
CA THR A 320 1.21 1.17 -12.76
C THR A 320 0.70 0.88 -14.18
N ASP A 321 1.60 0.56 -15.09
CA ASP A 321 1.31 0.41 -16.51
C ASP A 321 0.80 -0.99 -16.84
N ALA A 322 -0.20 -1.07 -17.72
CA ALA A 322 -0.74 -2.36 -18.17
C ALA A 322 0.31 -3.23 -18.87
N SER A 323 1.35 -2.63 -19.48
CA SER A 323 2.45 -3.38 -20.11
C SER A 323 3.39 -4.05 -19.12
N ASP A 324 3.37 -3.64 -17.85
CA ASP A 324 4.19 -4.23 -16.78
C ASP A 324 3.44 -5.28 -15.97
N ASP A 325 2.17 -5.54 -16.29
CA ASP A 325 1.38 -6.61 -15.69
C ASP A 325 2.01 -7.98 -15.98
N PHE A 326 2.06 -8.84 -14.96
CA PHE A 326 2.54 -10.22 -15.06
C PHE A 326 1.47 -11.17 -15.58
N GLY A 327 0.24 -10.71 -15.76
CA GLY A 327 -0.87 -11.48 -16.30
C GLY A 327 -2.20 -10.77 -16.11
N SER A 328 -3.31 -11.47 -16.32
CA SER A 328 -4.64 -10.94 -16.03
C SER A 328 -5.54 -11.98 -15.39
N VAL A 329 -6.21 -11.60 -14.30
CA VAL A 329 -7.21 -12.45 -13.62
C VAL A 329 -8.49 -12.63 -14.43
N LYS A 330 -8.64 -11.91 -15.56
CA LYS A 330 -9.72 -12.14 -16.52
C LYS A 330 -9.51 -13.43 -17.31
N THR A 331 -8.26 -13.75 -17.64
CA THR A 331 -7.89 -14.85 -18.55
C THR A 331 -7.18 -16.01 -17.86
N HIS A 332 -6.59 -15.77 -16.69
CA HIS A 332 -5.84 -16.76 -15.93
C HIS A 332 -6.31 -16.80 -14.47
N THR A 333 -6.08 -17.92 -13.80
CA THR A 333 -6.17 -18.02 -12.34
C THR A 333 -4.94 -17.38 -11.70
N ILE A 334 -5.08 -16.93 -10.46
CA ILE A 334 -3.98 -16.39 -9.65
C ILE A 334 -2.86 -17.43 -9.51
N LYS A 335 -3.21 -18.71 -9.37
CA LYS A 335 -2.25 -19.80 -9.28
C LYS A 335 -1.37 -19.92 -10.53
N GLU A 336 -1.94 -19.75 -11.71
CA GLU A 336 -1.21 -19.77 -12.98
C GLU A 336 -0.26 -18.57 -13.09
N ILE A 337 -0.73 -17.37 -12.73
CA ILE A 337 0.09 -16.15 -12.76
C ILE A 337 1.25 -16.26 -11.78
N TRP A 338 1.01 -16.67 -10.53
CA TRP A 338 1.97 -16.60 -9.41
C TRP A 338 3.31 -17.34 -9.60
N ASN A 339 3.36 -18.30 -10.53
CA ASN A 339 4.57 -19.05 -10.88
C ASN A 339 4.87 -19.05 -12.39
N ASN A 340 4.31 -18.09 -13.13
CA ASN A 340 4.60 -17.92 -14.55
C ASN A 340 6.02 -17.38 -14.80
N GLN A 341 6.36 -17.23 -16.08
CA GLN A 341 7.70 -16.80 -16.49
C GLN A 341 8.07 -15.41 -15.96
N HIS A 342 7.13 -14.46 -15.90
CA HIS A 342 7.37 -13.11 -15.36
C HIS A 342 7.74 -13.17 -13.87
N TYR A 343 6.98 -13.90 -13.06
CA TYR A 343 7.28 -14.08 -11.63
C TYR A 343 8.60 -14.81 -11.39
N THR A 344 8.84 -15.91 -12.10
CA THR A 344 10.10 -16.65 -11.94
C THR A 344 11.31 -15.84 -12.38
N THR A 345 11.14 -14.99 -13.40
CA THR A 345 12.18 -14.06 -13.87
C THR A 345 12.44 -12.97 -12.83
N ALA A 346 11.38 -12.31 -12.34
CA ALA A 346 11.51 -11.25 -11.36
C ALA A 346 12.16 -11.72 -10.05
N ARG A 347 11.74 -12.88 -9.51
CA ARG A 347 12.39 -13.49 -8.33
C ARG A 347 13.84 -13.92 -8.60
N GLY A 348 14.15 -14.25 -9.86
CA GLY A 348 15.49 -14.63 -10.28
C GLY A 348 16.46 -13.47 -10.45
N LEU A 349 15.98 -12.22 -10.57
CA LEU A 349 16.83 -11.03 -10.72
C LEU A 349 17.84 -10.87 -9.59
N PHE A 350 17.47 -11.29 -8.39
CA PHE A 350 18.26 -11.20 -7.17
C PHE A 350 19.23 -12.37 -6.96
N LYS A 351 19.57 -13.10 -8.04
CA LYS A 351 20.56 -14.18 -8.04
C LYS A 351 21.70 -13.85 -8.99
N ASP A 352 22.93 -14.06 -8.53
CA ASP A 352 24.12 -13.83 -9.31
C ASP A 352 24.10 -14.61 -10.63
N GLY A 353 24.52 -13.94 -11.72
CA GLY A 353 24.62 -14.55 -13.05
C GLY A 353 23.28 -14.89 -13.73
N THR A 354 22.13 -14.50 -13.17
CA THR A 354 20.83 -14.81 -13.78
C THR A 354 20.48 -13.81 -14.88
N ALA A 355 20.37 -14.30 -16.11
CA ALA A 355 19.82 -13.55 -17.22
C ALA A 355 18.27 -13.64 -17.23
N PRO A 356 17.53 -12.53 -17.24
CA PRO A 356 16.07 -12.53 -17.35
C PRO A 356 15.64 -13.15 -18.69
N GLY A 357 14.76 -14.14 -18.62
CA GLY A 357 14.19 -14.79 -19.81
C GLY A 357 13.09 -13.97 -20.50
N VAL A 358 12.50 -13.00 -19.79
CA VAL A 358 11.51 -12.05 -20.32
C VAL A 358 11.74 -10.67 -19.71
N ARG A 359 11.24 -9.63 -20.38
CA ARG A 359 11.20 -8.29 -19.79
C ARG A 359 10.17 -8.26 -18.65
N VAL A 360 10.56 -7.66 -17.53
CA VAL A 360 9.69 -7.39 -16.36
C VAL A 360 9.97 -5.97 -15.87
N GLY A 361 8.93 -5.25 -15.41
CA GLY A 361 9.06 -3.90 -14.88
C GLY A 361 10.05 -3.78 -13.70
N CYS A 362 10.28 -4.89 -12.97
CA CYS A 362 11.25 -4.95 -11.87
C CYS A 362 12.70 -4.65 -12.28
N LEU A 363 13.06 -4.75 -13.57
CA LEU A 363 14.41 -4.45 -14.05
C LEU A 363 14.80 -2.98 -13.91
N GLY A 364 13.82 -2.07 -13.93
CA GLY A 364 14.04 -0.63 -13.75
C GLY A 364 13.84 -0.15 -12.32
N CYS A 365 13.65 -1.07 -11.36
CA CYS A 365 13.28 -0.70 -10.00
C CYS A 365 14.50 -0.50 -9.10
N ASN A 366 14.53 0.60 -8.34
CA ASN A 366 15.61 0.93 -7.38
C ASN A 366 15.90 -0.23 -6.41
N VAL A 367 14.87 -0.92 -5.91
CA VAL A 367 15.06 -2.12 -5.05
C VAL A 367 15.95 -3.18 -5.71
N TYR A 368 15.80 -3.38 -7.03
CA TYR A 368 16.67 -4.29 -7.78
C TYR A 368 18.01 -3.63 -8.12
N LEU A 369 17.99 -2.42 -8.66
CA LEU A 369 19.17 -1.71 -9.13
C LEU A 369 20.21 -1.46 -8.03
N ASP A 370 19.74 -1.26 -6.80
CA ASP A 370 20.56 -1.01 -5.62
C ASP A 370 20.99 -2.30 -4.90
N SER A 371 20.42 -3.45 -5.26
CA SER A 371 20.86 -4.75 -4.76
C SER A 371 22.23 -5.16 -5.33
N ALA A 372 22.94 -6.05 -4.63
CA ALA A 372 24.23 -6.57 -5.09
C ALA A 372 24.17 -7.16 -6.52
N ALA A 373 23.08 -7.86 -6.85
CA ALA A 373 22.85 -8.43 -8.17
C ALA A 373 22.62 -7.34 -9.25
N GLY A 374 21.90 -6.26 -8.90
CA GLY A 374 21.70 -5.12 -9.79
C GLY A 374 22.99 -4.35 -10.06
N GLN A 375 23.76 -4.07 -9.00
CA GLN A 375 25.05 -3.37 -9.09
C GLN A 375 26.09 -4.15 -9.90
N THR A 376 26.22 -5.46 -9.65
CA THR A 376 27.12 -6.33 -10.44
C THR A 376 26.72 -6.33 -11.90
N ARG A 377 25.42 -6.34 -12.20
CA ARG A 377 24.93 -6.36 -13.56
C ARG A 377 25.06 -5.03 -14.28
N ARG A 378 24.97 -3.88 -13.61
CA ARG A 378 25.30 -2.57 -14.21
C ARG A 378 26.74 -2.54 -14.78
N GLN A 379 27.63 -3.37 -14.24
CA GLN A 379 29.01 -3.52 -14.74
C GLN A 379 29.13 -4.47 -15.96
N VAL A 380 28.05 -5.18 -16.33
CA VAL A 380 28.00 -6.14 -17.45
C VAL A 380 27.06 -5.60 -18.54
N ALA A 381 27.47 -5.65 -19.81
CA ALA A 381 26.71 -5.09 -20.93
C ALA A 381 25.22 -5.52 -20.91
N PRO A 382 24.27 -4.62 -21.23
CA PRO A 382 22.85 -4.95 -21.16
C PRO A 382 22.54 -6.12 -22.10
N LEU A 383 21.83 -7.12 -21.57
CA LEU A 383 21.12 -8.08 -22.43
C LEU A 383 20.28 -7.26 -23.41
N GLY A 384 20.16 -7.70 -24.67
CA GLY A 384 19.43 -7.03 -25.76
C GLY A 384 17.93 -6.79 -25.54
N ILE A 385 17.48 -6.72 -24.29
CA ILE A 385 16.21 -6.17 -23.85
C ILE A 385 16.25 -4.67 -24.12
N LYS A 386 15.52 -4.24 -25.14
CA LYS A 386 15.36 -2.82 -25.45
C LYS A 386 14.85 -2.06 -24.21
N PRO A 387 15.41 -0.87 -23.91
CA PRO A 387 14.86 0.04 -22.91
C PRO A 387 13.37 0.31 -23.18
N ARG A 388 12.65 0.73 -22.13
CA ARG A 388 11.28 1.24 -22.30
C ARG A 388 11.33 2.40 -23.29
N GLU A 389 10.47 2.36 -24.31
CA GLU A 389 10.14 3.56 -25.05
C GLU A 389 9.30 4.41 -24.10
N ASP A 390 9.96 5.27 -23.33
CA ASP A 390 9.29 6.26 -22.50
C ASP A 390 8.54 7.19 -23.45
N LYS A 391 7.22 6.98 -23.60
CA LYS A 391 6.37 7.96 -24.26
C LYS A 391 6.46 9.22 -23.41
N ALA A 392 7.01 10.26 -24.02
CA ALA A 392 7.41 11.52 -23.43
C ALA A 392 6.52 11.96 -22.26
N ARG A 393 7.17 12.37 -21.16
CA ARG A 393 6.60 13.25 -20.14
C ARG A 393 5.83 14.34 -20.88
N VAL A 394 4.51 14.36 -20.75
CA VAL A 394 3.74 15.55 -21.13
C VAL A 394 4.19 16.60 -20.14
N ASN A 395 5.09 17.49 -20.58
CA ASN A 395 5.49 18.65 -19.83
C ASN A 395 4.21 19.40 -19.42
N ALA A 396 3.90 19.37 -18.13
CA ALA A 396 2.89 20.23 -17.55
C ALA A 396 3.51 21.63 -17.36
N ASP A 397 3.87 22.25 -18.48
CA ASP A 397 4.02 23.71 -18.56
C ASP A 397 2.81 24.22 -19.36
N GLY A 398 1.84 24.74 -18.62
CA GLY A 398 0.59 25.33 -19.09
C GLY A 398 -0.20 25.90 -17.93
#